data_AF-A0A087E887-F1
#
_entry.id   AF-A0A087E887-F1
#
_cell.length_a   1.000
_cell.length_b   1.000
_cell.length_c   1.000
_cell.angle_alpha   90.00
_cell.angle_beta   90.00
_cell.angle_gamma   90.00
#
_symmetry.space_group_name_H-M   'P 1'
#
loop_
_entity.id
_entity.type
_entity.pdbx_description
1 polymer ?
#
loop_
_entity_poly.entity_id
_entity_poly.type
_entity_poly.pdbx_seq_one_letter_code
_entity_poly.pdbx_strand_id
1 'polypeptide(L)'
;MTKKDTIDIRLEIARKARQHLRVMSAETGATMSGIVEDLIETQWEQSGHTAEYSARYAGTHVYTTHAEERRDLVIEMHHGGMSAEQIVESLPHHLKATHSVVEHIISDDDSDLVEQMRTGA
;
A
#
# COMPACT_ATOMS: atom_id res chain seq x y z
N MET A 1 8.93 -29.32 23.04
CA MET A 1 8.64 -28.79 21.70
C MET A 1 9.96 -28.56 20.99
N THR A 2 10.21 -29.28 19.90
CA THR A 2 11.49 -29.20 19.16
C THR A 2 11.45 -28.06 18.13
N LYS A 3 12.62 -27.62 17.65
CA LYS A 3 12.71 -26.66 16.52
C LYS A 3 11.96 -27.17 15.28
N LYS A 4 11.96 -28.49 15.05
CA LYS A 4 11.24 -29.14 13.95
C LYS A 4 9.73 -28.96 14.10
N ASP A 5 9.18 -29.22 15.28
CA ASP A 5 7.75 -29.05 15.56
C ASP A 5 7.28 -27.60 15.34
N THR A 6 8.13 -26.62 15.67
CA THR A 6 7.82 -25.19 15.47
C THR A 6 7.81 -24.81 13.98
N ILE A 7 8.70 -25.38 13.18
CA ILE A 7 8.74 -25.16 11.73
C ILE A 7 7.51 -25.78 11.06
N ASP A 8 7.16 -27.00 11.45
CA ASP A 8 6.01 -27.72 10.90
C ASP A 8 4.69 -26.98 11.19
N ILE A 9 4.52 -26.49 12.43
CA ILE A 9 3.36 -25.66 12.80
C ILE A 9 3.30 -24.36 11.98
N ARG A 10 4.43 -23.68 11.77
CA ARG A 10 4.47 -22.44 10.97
C ARG A 10 4.11 -22.69 9.51
N LEU A 11 4.59 -23.78 8.92
CA LEU A 11 4.25 -24.18 7.55
C LEU A 11 2.76 -24.53 7.42
N GLU A 12 2.21 -25.24 8.40
CA GLU A 12 0.79 -25.58 8.48
C GLU A 12 -0.09 -24.31 8.51
N ILE A 13 0.27 -23.34 9.36
CA ILE A 13 -0.42 -22.05 9.46
C ILE A 13 -0.33 -21.28 8.14
N ALA A 14 0.86 -21.17 7.57
CA ALA A 14 1.07 -20.46 6.30
C ALA A 14 0.28 -21.10 5.15
N ARG A 15 0.17 -22.44 5.13
CA ARG A 15 -0.61 -23.18 4.13
C ARG A 15 -2.11 -22.88 4.27
N LYS A 16 -2.65 -22.94 5.50
CA LYS A 16 -4.06 -22.64 5.79
C LYS A 16 -4.40 -21.19 5.48
N ALA A 17 -3.53 -20.25 5.86
CA ALA A 17 -3.71 -18.82 5.55
C ALA A 17 -3.76 -18.58 4.04
N ARG A 18 -2.84 -19.17 3.26
CA ARG A 18 -2.88 -19.06 1.78
C ARG A 18 -4.14 -19.67 1.19
N GLN A 19 -4.60 -20.79 1.71
CA GLN A 19 -5.84 -21.41 1.22
C GLN A 19 -7.05 -20.51 1.49
N HIS A 20 -7.12 -19.91 2.67
CA HIS A 20 -8.20 -18.99 3.03
C HIS A 20 -8.19 -17.73 2.15
N LEU A 21 -7.02 -17.12 1.96
CA LEU A 21 -6.83 -15.97 1.08
C LEU A 21 -7.22 -16.26 -0.38
N ARG A 22 -7.01 -17.49 -0.86
CA ARG A 22 -7.47 -17.92 -2.20
C ARG A 22 -8.99 -18.01 -2.31
N VAL A 23 -9.66 -18.51 -1.27
CA VAL A 23 -11.13 -18.56 -1.23
C VAL A 23 -11.69 -17.14 -1.25
N MET A 24 -11.18 -16.27 -0.37
CA MET A 24 -11.59 -14.86 -0.34
C MET A 24 -11.33 -14.17 -1.69
N SER A 25 -10.18 -14.41 -2.32
CA SER A 25 -9.85 -13.87 -3.66
C SER A 25 -10.83 -14.32 -4.73
N ALA A 26 -11.28 -15.59 -4.69
CA ALA A 26 -12.28 -16.10 -5.61
C ALA A 26 -13.69 -15.52 -5.34
N GLU A 27 -14.02 -15.23 -4.08
CA GLU A 27 -15.32 -14.70 -3.67
C GLU A 27 -15.46 -13.19 -3.94
N THR A 28 -14.38 -12.43 -3.72
CA THR A 28 -14.40 -10.96 -3.83
C THR A 28 -13.87 -10.45 -5.17
N GLY A 29 -13.15 -11.29 -5.92
CA GLY A 29 -12.43 -10.88 -7.14
C GLY A 29 -11.16 -10.05 -6.87
N ALA A 30 -10.83 -9.78 -5.60
CA ALA A 30 -9.61 -9.06 -5.23
C ALA A 30 -8.37 -9.96 -5.29
N THR A 31 -7.19 -9.37 -5.47
CA THR A 31 -5.93 -10.12 -5.38
C THR A 31 -5.66 -10.55 -3.94
N MET A 32 -4.92 -11.65 -3.75
CA MET A 32 -4.54 -12.09 -2.40
C MET A 32 -3.77 -11.00 -1.62
N SER A 33 -2.98 -10.17 -2.31
CA SER A 33 -2.27 -9.05 -1.69
C SER A 33 -3.24 -7.97 -1.21
N GLY A 34 -4.21 -7.55 -2.05
CA GLY A 34 -5.22 -6.56 -1.65
C GLY A 34 -6.07 -7.03 -0.48
N ILE A 35 -6.42 -8.32 -0.41
CA ILE A 35 -7.15 -8.89 0.73
C ILE A 35 -6.32 -8.84 2.02
N VAL A 36 -5.01 -9.06 1.93
CA VAL A 36 -4.12 -8.95 3.09
C VAL A 36 -4.05 -7.51 3.56
N GLU A 37 -3.98 -6.55 2.63
CA GLU A 37 -3.99 -5.12 2.93
C GLU A 37 -5.32 -4.72 3.61
N ASP A 38 -6.47 -5.08 3.05
CA ASP A 38 -7.80 -4.80 3.62
C ASP A 38 -7.98 -5.39 5.03
N LEU A 39 -7.55 -6.64 5.25
CA LEU A 39 -7.64 -7.30 6.56
C LEU A 39 -6.76 -6.60 7.60
N ILE A 40 -5.60 -6.13 7.16
CA ILE A 40 -4.67 -5.40 8.01
C ILE A 40 -5.26 -4.03 8.36
N GLU A 41 -5.79 -3.29 7.39
CA GLU A 41 -6.45 -1.99 7.59
C GLU A 41 -7.67 -2.09 8.51
N THR A 42 -8.52 -3.10 8.29
CA THR A 42 -9.68 -3.37 9.16
C THR A 42 -9.24 -3.62 10.60
N GLN A 43 -8.17 -4.38 10.81
CA GLN A 43 -7.64 -4.64 12.14
C GLN A 43 -7.01 -3.38 12.77
N TRP A 44 -6.44 -2.48 11.96
CA TRP A 44 -5.87 -1.20 12.38
C TRP A 44 -6.92 -0.20 12.83
N GLU A 45 -8.01 -0.07 12.07
CA GLU A 45 -9.16 0.74 12.47
C GLU A 45 -9.76 0.25 13.79
N GLN A 46 -9.89 -1.07 13.96
CA GLN A 46 -10.39 -1.67 15.19
C GLN A 46 -9.45 -1.50 16.40
N SER A 47 -8.15 -1.33 16.16
CA SER A 47 -7.14 -1.20 17.23
C SER A 47 -6.71 0.25 17.48
N GLY A 48 -7.19 1.22 16.70
CA GLY A 48 -6.91 2.65 16.88
C GLY A 48 -5.49 3.07 16.50
N HIS A 49 -4.77 2.27 15.70
CA HIS A 49 -3.39 2.52 15.29
C HIS A 49 -3.32 2.75 13.78
N THR A 50 -3.13 4.00 13.31
CA THR A 50 -3.16 4.31 11.87
C THR A 50 -1.85 4.84 11.27
N ALA A 51 -0.88 5.31 12.06
CA ALA A 51 0.31 6.00 11.52
C ALA A 51 1.68 5.37 11.86
N GLU A 52 1.81 4.66 12.98
CA GLU A 52 3.13 4.28 13.52
C GLU A 52 3.68 2.96 12.94
N TYR A 53 2.84 2.15 12.29
CA TYR A 53 3.19 0.81 11.80
C TYR A 53 3.30 0.67 10.28
N SER A 54 2.82 1.65 9.50
CA SER A 54 3.16 1.80 8.07
C SER A 54 4.68 1.86 7.87
N ALA A 55 5.41 2.48 8.81
CA ALA A 55 6.87 2.48 8.86
C ALA A 55 7.49 1.06 9.01
N ARG A 56 6.77 0.07 9.54
CA ARG A 56 7.29 -1.30 9.78
C ARG A 56 7.12 -2.22 8.58
N TYR A 57 6.11 -1.96 7.74
CA TYR A 57 5.87 -2.70 6.48
C TYR A 57 6.44 -2.00 5.24
N ALA A 58 6.83 -0.73 5.36
CA ALA A 58 7.56 0.06 4.36
C ALA A 58 8.86 -0.57 3.82
N GLY A 59 9.33 -1.69 4.39
CA GLY A 59 10.50 -2.44 3.93
C GLY A 59 10.21 -3.77 3.23
N THR A 60 8.95 -4.14 2.99
CA THR A 60 8.62 -5.37 2.24
C THR A 60 8.55 -5.08 0.74
N HIS A 61 9.07 -5.99 -0.09
CA HIS A 61 9.22 -5.79 -1.55
C HIS A 61 7.89 -5.52 -2.26
N VAL A 62 6.79 -6.07 -1.74
CA VAL A 62 5.42 -5.85 -2.28
C VAL A 62 4.92 -4.44 -1.95
N TYR A 63 5.21 -3.93 -0.75
CA TYR A 63 4.82 -2.57 -0.34
C TYR A 63 5.61 -1.49 -1.08
N THR A 64 6.90 -1.74 -1.37
CA THR A 64 7.71 -0.83 -2.19
C THR A 64 7.13 -0.71 -3.60
N THR A 65 6.69 -1.83 -4.19
CA THR A 65 6.10 -1.84 -5.54
C THR A 65 4.78 -1.03 -5.58
N HIS A 66 3.84 -1.26 -4.66
CA HIS A 66 2.58 -0.52 -4.65
C HIS A 66 2.75 0.96 -4.25
N ALA A 67 3.71 1.29 -3.38
CA ALA A 67 3.97 2.68 -3.01
C ALA A 67 4.61 3.47 -4.17
N GLU A 68 5.52 2.85 -4.92
CA GLU A 68 6.11 3.40 -6.14
C GLU A 68 5.04 3.56 -7.23
N GLU A 69 4.26 2.51 -7.51
CA GLU A 69 3.14 2.56 -8.47
C GLU A 69 2.12 3.65 -8.11
N ARG A 70 1.80 3.79 -6.82
CA ARG A 70 0.92 4.87 -6.34
C ARG A 70 1.55 6.24 -6.56
N ARG A 71 2.83 6.41 -6.23
CA ARG A 71 3.54 7.68 -6.42
C ARG A 71 3.49 8.10 -7.88
N ASP A 72 3.87 7.21 -8.79
CA ASP A 72 3.90 7.47 -10.22
C ASP A 72 2.51 7.85 -10.75
N LEU A 73 1.47 7.11 -10.35
CA LEU A 73 0.10 7.38 -10.79
C LEU A 73 -0.46 8.69 -10.22
N VAL A 74 -0.15 9.01 -8.96
CA VAL A 74 -0.54 10.30 -8.34
C VAL A 74 0.10 11.46 -9.07
N ILE A 75 1.40 11.36 -9.39
CA ILE A 75 2.13 12.40 -10.15
C ILE A 75 1.54 12.55 -11.55
N GLU A 76 1.25 11.45 -12.26
CA GLU A 76 0.63 11.49 -13.59
C GLU A 76 -0.74 12.20 -13.55
N MET A 77 -1.61 11.83 -12.60
CA MET A 77 -2.92 12.45 -12.44
C MET A 77 -2.82 13.93 -12.04
N HIS A 78 -1.85 14.28 -11.20
CA HIS A 78 -1.61 15.67 -10.80
C HIS A 78 -1.14 16.53 -11.97
N HIS A 79 -0.17 16.05 -12.76
CA HIS A 79 0.24 16.70 -14.01
C HIS A 79 -0.89 16.76 -15.05
N GLY A 80 -1.86 15.83 -14.98
CA GLY A 80 -3.12 15.88 -15.71
C GLY A 80 -4.11 16.95 -15.25
N GLY A 81 -3.78 17.71 -14.18
CA GLY A 81 -4.57 18.82 -13.65
C GLY A 81 -5.62 18.42 -12.61
N MET A 82 -5.56 17.20 -12.07
CA MET A 82 -6.48 16.76 -11.02
C MET A 82 -6.08 17.32 -9.65
N SER A 83 -7.07 17.70 -8.84
CA SER A 83 -6.84 18.09 -7.44
C SER A 83 -6.56 16.85 -6.58
N ALA A 84 -5.89 17.04 -5.43
CA ALA A 84 -5.62 15.95 -4.48
C ALA A 84 -6.89 15.18 -4.09
N GLU A 85 -8.01 15.89 -3.90
CA GLU A 85 -9.32 15.33 -3.59
C GLU A 85 -9.82 14.42 -4.73
N GLN A 86 -9.73 14.89 -5.98
CA GLN A 86 -10.12 14.12 -7.17
C GLN A 86 -9.24 12.89 -7.37
N ILE A 87 -7.94 13.00 -7.06
CA ILE A 87 -6.99 11.89 -7.14
C ILE A 87 -7.35 10.82 -6.11
N VAL A 88 -7.60 11.20 -4.85
CA VAL A 88 -8.02 10.25 -3.79
C VAL A 88 -9.24 9.43 -4.24
N GLU A 89 -10.24 10.09 -4.83
CA GLU A 89 -11.45 9.42 -5.31
C GLU A 89 -11.16 8.49 -6.50
N SER A 90 -10.26 8.89 -7.40
CA SER A 90 -9.98 8.21 -8.67
C SER A 90 -8.93 7.11 -8.59
N LEU A 91 -8.13 7.08 -7.51
CA LEU A 91 -7.13 6.04 -7.32
C LEU A 91 -7.79 4.64 -7.33
N PRO A 92 -7.22 3.69 -8.10
CA PRO A 92 -7.72 2.33 -8.13
C PRO A 92 -7.59 1.71 -6.74
N HIS A 93 -8.47 0.76 -6.44
CA HIS A 93 -8.66 0.26 -5.08
C HIS A 93 -7.38 -0.23 -4.40
N HIS A 94 -6.49 -0.90 -5.13
CA HIS A 94 -5.20 -1.41 -4.61
C HIS A 94 -4.13 -0.32 -4.40
N LEU A 95 -4.35 0.91 -4.88
CA LEU A 95 -3.46 2.06 -4.69
C LEU A 95 -4.12 3.15 -3.84
N LYS A 96 -5.28 2.88 -3.21
CA LYS A 96 -6.00 3.87 -2.42
C LYS A 96 -5.10 4.47 -1.34
N ALA A 97 -5.26 5.77 -1.10
CA ALA A 97 -4.49 6.51 -0.11
C ALA A 97 -5.33 7.64 0.47
N THR A 98 -4.92 8.12 1.65
CA THR A 98 -5.54 9.28 2.29
C THR A 98 -5.15 10.57 1.58
N HIS A 99 -5.98 11.60 1.75
CA HIS A 99 -5.71 12.94 1.21
C HIS A 99 -4.32 13.48 1.58
N SER A 100 -3.94 13.33 2.85
CA SER A 100 -2.63 13.78 3.35
C SER A 100 -1.44 13.11 2.66
N VAL A 101 -1.57 11.84 2.27
CA VAL A 101 -0.51 11.10 1.55
C VAL A 101 -0.39 11.62 0.12
N VAL A 102 -1.51 11.87 -0.54
CA VAL A 102 -1.55 12.44 -1.90
C VAL A 102 -0.94 13.84 -1.91
N GLU A 103 -1.31 14.71 -0.96
CA GLU A 103 -0.74 16.06 -0.83
C GLU A 103 0.78 16.02 -0.63
N HIS A 104 1.27 15.10 0.18
CA HIS A 104 2.70 14.96 0.42
C HIS A 104 3.47 14.54 -0.84
N ILE A 105 2.93 13.57 -1.60
CA ILE A 105 3.52 13.12 -2.87
C ILE A 105 3.61 14.28 -3.87
N ILE A 106 2.53 15.05 -4.01
CA ILE A 106 2.48 16.22 -4.90
C ILE A 106 3.50 17.27 -4.47
N SER A 107 3.54 17.60 -3.18
CA SER A 107 4.46 18.59 -2.64
C SER A 107 5.94 18.19 -2.83
N ASP A 108 6.26 16.90 -2.70
CA ASP A 108 7.61 16.39 -2.90
C ASP A 108 8.00 16.50 -4.39
N ASP A 109 7.10 16.13 -5.31
CA ASP A 109 7.31 16.23 -6.76
C ASP A 109 7.50 17.68 -7.24
N ASP A 110 6.65 18.60 -6.77
CA ASP A 110 6.79 20.04 -7.04
C ASP A 110 8.15 20.57 -6.55
N SER A 111 8.62 20.09 -5.39
CA SER A 111 9.92 20.50 -4.85
C SER A 111 11.08 20.01 -5.72
N ASP A 112 10.99 18.76 -6.22
CA ASP A 112 11.97 18.16 -7.12
C ASP A 112 12.01 18.91 -8.45
N LEU A 113 10.85 19.29 -9.01
CA LEU A 113 10.75 20.10 -10.24
C LEU A 113 11.36 21.50 -10.08
N VAL A 114 11.08 22.17 -8.96
CA VAL A 114 11.66 23.49 -8.65
C VAL A 114 13.17 23.41 -8.50
N GLU A 115 13.69 22.34 -7.88
CA GLU A 115 15.13 22.13 -7.74
C GLU A 115 15.81 21.82 -9.08
N GLN A 116 15.17 21.04 -9.96
CA GLN A 116 15.64 20.80 -11.33
C GLN A 116 15.69 22.09 -12.18
N MET A 117 14.67 22.94 -12.10
CA MET A 117 14.66 24.24 -12.77
C MET A 117 15.75 25.19 -12.24
N ARG A 118 16.09 25.08 -10.95
CA ARG A 118 17.12 25.90 -10.30
C ARG A 118 18.55 25.42 -10.64
N THR A 119 18.73 24.12 -10.80
CA THR A 119 20.04 23.52 -11.07
C THR A 119 20.41 23.50 -12.55
N GLY A 120 19.43 23.65 -13.45
CA GLY A 120 19.64 23.85 -14.88
C GLY A 120 20.27 22.64 -15.56
N ALA A 121 19.44 21.83 -16.21
CA ALA A 121 19.93 20.88 -17.22
C ALA A 121 20.74 21.57 -18.33
#